data_AF-A0A7L0HQR0-F1
#
_entry.id   AF-A0A7L0HQR0-F1
#
_cell.length_a   1.000
_cell.length_b   1.000
_cell.length_c   1.000
_cell.angle_alpha   90.00
_cell.angle_beta   90.00
_cell.angle_gamma   90.00
#
_symmetry.space_group_name_H-M   'P 1'
#
loop_
_entity.id
_entity.type
_entity.pdbx_description
1 polymer ?
#
loop_
_entity_poly.entity_id
_entity_poly.type
_entity_poly.pdbx_seq_one_letter_code
_entity_poly.pdbx_strand_id
1 'polypeptide(L)'
;MQNGALRVYPLEDKDLTVNALKEYWSFNVHDNDYGQIQGICSSHDDRFLITCGGDGNIFSFNILSPEDVHKELKAKIPSPRSGLEKEKAAEDIEDPNADNIEEVKQKKEYERKMKEAEGKKKKKREELIALRHEFLFLLQKNQELPKHMQLHREQYEMDHRIFEELERQTAQRIQLMRKELAWEHEKHLIGLQKLRNQFRDSLEFETVVVHAIQSNHQISTYRLLAMSEKYYQECPSWRKTVLKGEWKEAEKKIIRETKRSDDRIFEDEAEELKMPEVRKPTTRYIESKREQIRRIVEKSDKVKAKIMKRKAEWDELYKSKPSDDYENPKDAEDIREAQENMGCYELKTAANYRVPEHKRMNTAKKVMQLTSLEVLIHKKKVNMNKEIMSLRDLKVSIIDEIKCLVQELKSIQAALDLSERLPLPLIPQLHPDEVPEKKFEYDSDILLKFKEEQEAKTKLQEKLEGSPSSDALRHGFLRAPSIKEIDPVAQVAGTQAMEIPSSVVTEQRKVLRIEKAEPTEMELEILKREKIKNLYLQETLVKKV
;
A
#
# COMPACT_ATOMS: atom_id res chain seq x y z
N MET A 1 33.75 -19.23 78.28
CA MET A 1 33.69 -20.70 78.38
C MET A 1 35.01 -21.30 77.93
N GLN A 2 36.10 -21.01 78.65
CA GLN A 2 37.45 -21.37 78.22
C GLN A 2 37.75 -22.87 78.42
N ASN A 3 37.04 -23.55 79.31
CA ASN A 3 37.36 -24.91 79.74
C ASN A 3 36.44 -25.98 79.13
N GLY A 4 35.96 -25.81 77.88
CA GLY A 4 35.10 -26.80 77.19
C GLY A 4 33.76 -27.18 77.87
N ALA A 5 33.45 -26.56 79.01
CA ALA A 5 32.33 -26.91 79.88
C ALA A 5 31.07 -26.09 79.60
N LEU A 6 29.95 -26.78 79.42
CA LEU A 6 28.61 -26.22 79.34
C LEU A 6 28.03 -26.13 80.76
N ARG A 7 27.45 -24.97 81.12
CA ARG A 7 26.72 -24.80 82.39
C ARG A 7 25.28 -24.38 82.10
N VAL A 8 24.33 -25.07 82.72
CA VAL A 8 22.89 -24.82 82.60
C VAL A 8 22.35 -24.47 83.97
N TYR A 9 21.57 -23.39 84.03
CA TYR A 9 20.93 -22.90 85.25
C TYR A 9 19.41 -23.03 85.08
N PRO A 10 18.69 -23.75 85.95
CA PRO A 10 17.24 -23.70 85.99
C PRO A 10 16.81 -22.32 86.47
N LEU A 11 15.88 -21.69 85.76
CA LEU A 11 15.35 -20.38 86.10
C LEU A 11 13.88 -20.53 86.50
N GLU A 12 13.58 -20.44 87.80
CA GLU A 12 12.21 -20.58 88.32
C GLU A 12 11.39 -19.27 88.21
N ASP A 13 12.04 -18.11 88.25
CA ASP A 13 11.42 -16.78 88.09
C ASP A 13 12.20 -15.90 87.09
N LYS A 14 11.49 -15.01 86.37
CA LYS A 14 12.10 -14.14 85.34
C LYS A 14 13.11 -13.11 85.88
N ASP A 15 13.22 -12.97 87.20
CA ASP A 15 14.12 -12.01 87.85
C ASP A 15 15.45 -12.68 88.22
N LEU A 16 16.54 -12.27 87.56
CA LEU A 16 17.91 -12.72 87.86
C LEU A 16 18.38 -12.18 89.22
N THR A 17 18.05 -12.88 90.31
CA THR A 17 18.69 -12.63 91.61
C THR A 17 19.92 -13.52 91.77
N VAL A 18 21.00 -12.98 92.34
CA VAL A 18 22.30 -13.67 92.51
C VAL A 18 22.17 -14.97 93.33
N ASN A 19 21.11 -15.09 94.14
CA ASN A 19 20.83 -16.30 94.93
C ASN A 19 20.22 -17.45 94.11
N ALA A 20 19.58 -17.17 92.97
CA ALA A 20 18.99 -18.20 92.10
C ALA A 20 20.05 -18.95 91.26
N LEU A 21 21.26 -18.39 91.10
CA LEU A 21 22.36 -18.97 90.32
C LEU A 21 23.19 -20.02 91.08
N LYS A 22 22.70 -20.53 92.22
CA LYS A 22 23.43 -21.49 93.06
C LYS A 22 23.27 -22.93 92.58
N GLU A 23 22.12 -23.27 92.02
CA GLU A 23 21.86 -24.58 91.44
C GLU A 23 22.23 -24.55 89.96
N TYR A 24 23.25 -25.32 89.58
CA TYR A 24 23.68 -25.39 88.19
C TYR A 24 24.08 -26.81 87.84
N TRP A 25 23.78 -27.19 86.61
CA TRP A 25 24.30 -28.39 85.99
C TRP A 25 25.49 -28.02 85.13
N SER A 26 26.65 -28.63 85.37
CA SER A 26 27.83 -28.43 84.54
C SER A 26 28.23 -29.75 83.87
N PHE A 27 28.46 -29.70 82.57
CA PHE A 27 28.87 -30.85 81.78
C PHE A 27 30.03 -30.48 80.86
N ASN A 28 31.11 -31.26 80.92
CA ASN A 28 32.27 -31.05 80.05
C ASN A 28 32.00 -31.74 78.72
N VAL A 29 31.78 -30.95 77.68
CA VAL A 29 31.33 -31.42 76.36
C VAL A 29 32.49 -31.46 75.37
N HIS A 30 33.25 -30.38 75.34
CA HIS A 30 34.39 -30.21 74.44
C HIS A 30 35.68 -30.44 75.21
N ASP A 31 36.78 -30.67 74.48
CA ASP A 31 38.10 -30.83 75.09
C ASP A 31 38.47 -29.63 75.99
N ASN A 32 39.07 -29.91 77.14
CA ASN A 32 39.37 -28.87 78.13
C ASN A 32 40.50 -27.94 77.69
N ASP A 33 41.44 -28.45 76.88
CA ASP A 33 42.65 -27.71 76.49
C ASP A 33 42.48 -26.99 75.13
N TYR A 34 41.82 -27.62 74.15
CA TYR A 34 41.63 -27.07 72.81
C TYR A 34 40.15 -26.84 72.41
N GLY A 35 39.20 -27.29 73.22
CA GLY A 35 37.77 -27.28 72.93
C GLY A 35 37.00 -26.09 73.51
N GLN A 36 37.54 -24.86 73.44
CA GLN A 36 36.81 -23.68 73.88
C GLN A 36 35.48 -23.55 73.13
N ILE A 37 34.35 -23.43 73.85
CA ILE A 37 33.05 -23.27 73.21
C ILE A 37 32.99 -21.89 72.53
N GLN A 38 32.92 -21.88 71.20
CA GLN A 38 32.86 -20.70 70.35
C GLN A 38 31.43 -20.19 70.17
N GLY A 39 30.45 -21.09 70.20
CA GLY A 39 29.05 -20.73 70.00
C GLY A 39 28.10 -21.72 70.65
N ILE A 40 26.98 -21.20 71.16
CA ILE A 40 25.85 -21.97 71.66
C ILE A 40 24.59 -21.39 71.03
N CYS A 41 23.74 -22.25 70.49
CA CYS A 41 22.49 -21.84 69.86
C CYS A 41 21.39 -22.85 70.17
N SER A 42 20.15 -22.40 70.40
CA SER A 42 18.98 -23.26 70.41
C SER A 42 18.44 -23.45 68.99
N SER A 43 17.83 -24.60 68.73
CA SER A 43 17.05 -24.81 67.52
C SER A 43 15.82 -23.90 67.50
N HIS A 44 15.21 -23.69 66.33
CA HIS A 44 14.03 -22.81 66.17
C HIS A 44 12.84 -23.19 67.06
N ASP A 45 12.77 -24.45 67.46
CA ASP A 45 11.76 -25.04 68.32
C ASP A 45 12.21 -25.19 69.78
N ASP A 46 13.38 -24.63 70.14
CA ASP A 46 14.02 -24.70 71.47
C ASP A 46 14.20 -26.13 72.03
N ARG A 47 14.08 -27.16 71.18
CA ARG A 47 14.21 -28.57 71.59
C ARG A 47 15.66 -29.01 71.73
N PHE A 48 16.52 -28.51 70.86
CA PHE A 48 17.93 -28.87 70.81
C PHE A 48 18.83 -27.70 71.17
N LEU A 49 19.79 -27.95 72.06
CA LEU A 49 20.92 -27.06 72.30
C LEU A 49 22.11 -27.52 71.48
N ILE A 50 22.62 -26.64 70.64
CA ILE A 50 23.78 -26.92 69.80
C ILE A 50 24.99 -26.18 70.36
N THR A 51 26.06 -26.91 70.64
CA THR A 51 27.35 -26.34 71.06
C THR A 51 28.40 -26.55 69.97
N CYS A 52 29.16 -25.50 69.68
CA CYS A 52 30.26 -25.52 68.72
C CYS A 52 31.56 -25.20 69.46
N GLY A 53 32.51 -26.13 69.44
CA GLY A 53 33.80 -25.99 70.10
C GLY A 53 34.93 -25.63 69.14
N GLY A 54 36.00 -25.07 69.68
CA GLY A 54 37.26 -24.80 68.98
C GLY A 54 38.01 -26.06 68.57
N ASP A 55 37.61 -27.23 69.10
CA ASP A 55 38.07 -28.56 68.71
C ASP A 55 37.48 -29.03 67.37
N GLY A 56 36.59 -28.24 66.76
CA GLY A 56 35.93 -28.55 65.49
C GLY A 56 34.74 -29.50 65.62
N ASN A 57 34.41 -29.92 66.86
CA ASN A 57 33.25 -30.76 67.13
C ASN A 57 32.00 -29.90 67.35
N ILE A 58 30.86 -30.45 66.94
CA ILE A 58 29.54 -29.87 67.18
C ILE A 58 28.69 -30.93 67.87
N PHE A 59 28.16 -30.60 69.05
CA PHE A 59 27.27 -31.48 69.80
C PHE A 59 25.86 -30.91 69.85
N SER A 60 24.87 -31.78 69.73
CA SER A 60 23.45 -31.43 69.89
C SER A 60 22.88 -32.15 71.11
N PHE A 61 22.36 -31.40 72.08
CA PHE A 61 21.71 -31.91 73.27
C PHE A 61 20.21 -31.73 73.16
N ASN A 62 19.43 -32.75 73.47
CA ASN A 62 17.99 -32.60 73.65
C ASN A 62 17.72 -32.05 75.05
N ILE A 63 17.09 -30.88 75.14
CA ILE A 63 16.80 -30.18 76.41
C ILE A 63 15.50 -30.71 77.04
N LEU A 64 14.58 -31.26 76.25
CA LEU A 64 13.27 -31.71 76.69
C LEU A 64 13.24 -33.20 77.05
N SER A 65 12.53 -33.54 78.13
CA SER A 65 12.16 -34.91 78.47
C SER A 65 11.30 -35.53 77.36
N PRO A 66 11.44 -36.84 77.04
CA PRO A 66 10.58 -37.52 76.08
C PRO A 66 9.07 -37.41 76.42
N GLU A 67 8.72 -37.16 77.68
CA GLU A 67 7.33 -36.97 78.13
C GLU A 67 6.78 -35.57 77.77
N ASP A 68 7.64 -34.55 77.74
CA ASP A 68 7.27 -33.18 77.35
C ASP A 68 7.26 -33.02 75.82
N VAL A 69 8.12 -33.76 75.12
CA VAL A 69 8.09 -33.91 73.66
C VAL A 69 6.70 -34.38 73.18
N HIS A 70 6.03 -35.28 73.91
CA HIS A 70 4.67 -35.71 73.58
C HIS A 70 3.57 -34.68 73.89
N LYS A 71 3.80 -33.72 74.79
CA LYS A 71 2.85 -32.63 75.06
C LYS A 71 2.92 -31.54 74.00
N GLU A 72 4.12 -31.21 73.51
CA GLU A 72 4.32 -30.20 72.45
C GLU A 72 4.07 -30.77 71.04
N LEU A 73 4.36 -32.05 70.79
CA LEU A 73 4.06 -32.72 69.51
C LEU A 73 2.59 -33.12 69.35
N LYS A 74 1.74 -32.93 70.37
CA LYS A 74 0.30 -32.93 70.15
C LYS A 74 -0.03 -31.68 69.34
N ALA A 75 0.04 -31.82 68.01
CA ALA A 75 -0.59 -30.91 67.09
C ALA A 75 -1.98 -30.60 67.66
N LYS A 76 -2.28 -29.31 67.89
CA LYS A 76 -3.64 -28.85 68.15
C LYS A 76 -4.44 -29.15 66.90
N ILE A 77 -4.96 -30.38 66.80
CA ILE A 77 -5.95 -30.73 65.80
C ILE A 77 -7.15 -29.89 66.19
N PRO A 78 -7.56 -28.89 65.36
CA PRO A 78 -8.79 -28.17 65.64
C PRO A 78 -9.90 -29.21 65.75
N SER A 79 -10.71 -29.11 66.80
CA SER A 79 -11.87 -29.98 66.99
C SER A 79 -12.69 -29.99 65.69
N PRO A 80 -13.11 -31.17 65.19
CA PRO A 80 -13.89 -31.27 63.96
C PRO A 80 -15.05 -30.27 64.00
N ARG A 81 -15.24 -29.51 62.92
CA ARG A 81 -16.34 -28.54 62.81
C ARG A 81 -17.65 -29.28 63.09
N SER A 82 -18.29 -28.99 64.23
CA SER A 82 -19.59 -29.53 64.56
C SER A 82 -20.64 -28.96 63.60
N GLY A 83 -21.22 -29.79 62.74
CA GLY A 83 -22.24 -29.37 61.76
C GLY A 83 -22.12 -29.93 60.34
N LEU A 84 -21.02 -30.60 60.00
CA LEU A 84 -20.81 -31.20 58.66
C LEU A 84 -21.89 -32.24 58.30
N GLU A 85 -22.43 -32.97 59.28
CA GLU A 85 -23.52 -33.94 59.06
C GLU A 85 -24.85 -33.30 58.63
N LYS A 86 -25.00 -31.97 58.83
CA LYS A 86 -26.18 -31.21 58.42
C LYS A 86 -25.98 -30.46 57.09
N GLU A 87 -24.76 -30.44 56.56
CA GLU A 87 -24.52 -29.92 55.22
C GLU A 87 -25.02 -30.96 54.22
N LYS A 88 -25.93 -30.55 53.33
CA LYS A 88 -26.41 -31.43 52.26
C LYS A 88 -25.20 -31.90 51.45
N ALA A 89 -25.21 -33.18 51.07
CA ALA A 89 -24.21 -33.72 50.15
C ALA A 89 -24.14 -32.81 48.92
N ALA A 90 -22.92 -32.44 48.50
CA ALA A 90 -22.73 -31.60 47.33
C ALA A 90 -23.39 -32.27 46.12
N GLU A 91 -24.30 -31.55 45.46
CA GLU A 91 -24.94 -32.01 44.24
C GLU A 91 -23.89 -32.07 43.13
N ASP A 92 -23.87 -33.18 42.37
CA ASP A 92 -22.92 -33.37 41.28
C ASP A 92 -23.27 -32.43 40.11
N ILE A 93 -22.26 -32.03 39.36
CA ILE A 93 -22.43 -31.05 38.28
C ILE A 93 -22.91 -31.81 37.03
N GLU A 94 -24.20 -31.70 36.71
CA GLU A 94 -24.80 -32.37 35.53
C GLU A 94 -24.62 -31.61 34.20
N ASP A 95 -24.15 -30.36 34.23
CA ASP A 95 -23.95 -29.52 33.02
C ASP A 95 -22.63 -29.87 32.30
N PRO A 96 -22.66 -30.33 31.04
CA PRO A 96 -21.45 -30.66 30.27
C PRO A 96 -20.50 -29.47 30.02
N ASN A 97 -20.96 -28.23 30.22
CA ASN A 97 -20.17 -27.02 29.99
C ASN A 97 -19.69 -26.36 31.30
N ALA A 98 -19.94 -26.96 32.45
CA ALA A 98 -19.46 -26.44 33.72
C ALA A 98 -17.98 -26.80 33.95
N ASP A 99 -17.18 -25.79 34.29
CA ASP A 99 -15.75 -25.95 34.59
C ASP A 99 -15.55 -26.96 35.75
N ASN A 100 -14.62 -27.90 35.59
CA ASN A 100 -14.28 -28.84 36.66
C ASN A 100 -13.74 -28.07 37.89
N ILE A 101 -13.93 -28.60 39.11
CA ILE A 101 -13.44 -27.97 40.35
C ILE A 101 -11.93 -27.68 40.32
N GLU A 102 -11.15 -28.51 39.63
CA GLU A 102 -9.73 -28.27 39.41
C GLU A 102 -9.47 -27.11 38.44
N GLU A 103 -10.25 -27.03 37.35
CA GLU A 103 -10.16 -25.94 36.38
C GLU A 103 -10.56 -24.61 37.00
N VAL A 104 -11.63 -24.59 37.81
CA VAL A 104 -12.03 -23.42 38.61
C VAL A 104 -10.92 -22.99 39.56
N LYS A 105 -10.26 -23.96 40.23
CA LYS A 105 -9.14 -23.67 41.14
C LYS A 105 -7.93 -23.11 40.38
N GLN A 106 -7.59 -23.69 39.23
CA GLN A 106 -6.50 -23.22 38.37
C GLN A 106 -6.79 -21.82 37.81
N LYS A 107 -8.02 -21.57 37.35
CA LYS A 107 -8.49 -20.27 36.86
C LYS A 107 -8.43 -19.21 37.95
N LYS A 108 -8.88 -19.53 39.17
CA LYS A 108 -8.80 -18.63 40.33
C LYS A 108 -7.36 -18.29 40.72
N GLU A 109 -6.46 -19.27 40.75
CA GLU A 109 -5.03 -19.06 40.99
C GLU A 109 -4.40 -18.20 39.89
N TYR A 110 -4.74 -18.47 38.63
CA TYR A 110 -4.29 -17.69 37.47
C TYR A 110 -4.79 -16.24 37.55
N GLU A 111 -6.06 -16.02 37.84
CA GLU A 111 -6.66 -14.70 38.04
C GLU A 111 -5.99 -13.96 39.19
N ARG A 112 -5.68 -14.64 40.31
CA ARG A 112 -4.92 -14.03 41.42
C ARG A 112 -3.55 -13.55 40.95
N LYS A 113 -2.79 -14.41 40.25
CA LYS A 113 -1.48 -14.06 39.69
C LYS A 113 -1.57 -12.91 38.69
N MET A 114 -2.57 -12.91 37.82
CA MET A 114 -2.81 -11.84 36.84
C MET A 114 -3.14 -10.53 37.54
N LYS A 115 -4.04 -10.54 38.53
CA LYS A 115 -4.40 -9.36 39.32
C LYS A 115 -3.21 -8.77 40.07
N GLU A 116 -2.36 -9.61 40.65
CA GLU A 116 -1.11 -9.17 41.29
C GLU A 116 -0.14 -8.55 40.28
N ALA A 117 0.01 -9.16 39.10
CA ALA A 117 0.85 -8.64 38.01
C ALA A 117 0.32 -7.30 37.47
N GLU A 118 -0.99 -7.19 37.25
CA GLU A 118 -1.68 -5.95 36.85
C GLU A 118 -1.55 -4.87 37.92
N GLY A 119 -1.68 -5.22 39.20
CA GLY A 119 -1.43 -4.30 40.30
C GLY A 119 -0.02 -3.73 40.28
N LYS A 120 1.00 -4.56 40.05
CA LYS A 120 2.40 -4.10 39.90
C LYS A 120 2.59 -3.23 38.66
N LYS A 121 2.00 -3.61 37.52
CA LYS A 121 2.02 -2.81 36.29
C LYS A 121 1.38 -1.44 36.51
N LYS A 122 0.23 -1.39 37.19
CA LYS A 122 -0.49 -0.15 37.50
C LYS A 122 0.36 0.79 38.37
N LYS A 123 0.98 0.28 39.43
CA LYS A 123 1.92 1.06 40.25
C LYS A 123 3.06 1.65 39.42
N LYS A 124 3.67 0.85 38.53
CA LYS A 124 4.72 1.33 37.62
C LYS A 124 4.22 2.35 36.60
N ARG A 125 2.98 2.21 36.10
CA ARG A 125 2.35 3.21 35.23
C ARG A 125 2.13 4.52 35.98
N GLU A 126 1.67 4.48 37.22
CA GLU A 126 1.50 5.67 38.07
C GLU A 126 2.84 6.37 38.32
N GLU A 127 3.89 5.63 38.67
CA GLU A 127 5.27 6.15 38.81
C GLU A 127 5.76 6.82 37.52
N LEU A 128 5.58 6.17 36.36
CA LEU A 128 5.95 6.73 35.05
C LEU A 128 5.16 8.00 34.71
N ILE A 129 3.88 8.04 35.04
CA ILE A 129 3.04 9.22 34.82
C ILE A 129 3.56 10.38 35.69
N ALA A 130 3.86 10.14 36.97
CA ALA A 130 4.45 11.15 37.85
C ALA A 130 5.77 11.70 37.28
N LEU A 131 6.69 10.82 36.89
CA LEU A 131 7.97 11.21 36.29
C LEU A 131 7.80 11.98 34.97
N ARG A 132 6.82 11.62 34.13
CA ARG A 132 6.51 12.37 32.91
C ARG A 132 6.02 13.78 33.21
N HIS A 133 5.16 13.94 34.21
CA HIS A 133 4.69 15.27 34.62
C HIS A 133 5.84 16.12 35.17
N GLU A 134 6.72 15.54 35.98
CA GLU A 134 7.94 16.21 36.45
C GLU A 134 8.85 16.63 35.29
N PHE A 135 9.06 15.75 34.31
CA PHE A 135 9.86 16.05 33.13
C PHE A 135 9.24 17.17 32.27
N LEU A 136 7.93 17.14 32.04
CA LEU A 136 7.22 18.21 31.32
C LEU A 136 7.32 19.55 32.06
N PHE A 137 7.20 19.52 33.39
CA PHE A 137 7.38 20.70 34.23
C PHE A 137 8.80 21.27 34.14
N LEU A 138 9.83 20.42 34.10
CA LEU A 138 11.21 20.84 33.86
C LEU A 138 11.41 21.44 32.47
N LEU A 139 10.77 20.86 31.44
CA LEU A 139 10.82 21.39 30.08
C LEU A 139 10.17 22.77 29.99
N GLN A 140 9.02 22.96 30.66
CA GLN A 140 8.33 24.24 30.73
C GLN A 140 9.21 25.30 31.43
N LYS A 141 9.80 24.96 32.58
CA LYS A 141 10.74 25.86 33.28
C LYS A 141 11.93 26.24 32.43
N ASN A 142 12.45 25.31 31.64
CA ASN A 142 13.55 25.60 30.72
C ASN A 142 13.12 26.54 29.59
N GLN A 143 11.89 26.43 29.09
CA GLN A 143 11.35 27.35 28.08
C GLN A 143 11.11 28.77 28.62
N GLU A 144 10.81 28.92 29.91
CA GLU A 144 10.66 30.22 30.57
C GLU A 144 11.99 30.97 30.73
N LEU A 145 13.12 30.27 30.65
CA LEU A 145 14.44 30.89 30.70
C LEU A 145 14.78 31.65 29.41
N PRO A 146 15.64 32.69 29.46
CA PRO A 146 16.16 33.35 28.27
C PRO A 146 16.87 32.37 27.32
N LYS A 147 16.73 32.56 26.00
CA LYS A 147 17.22 31.63 24.95
C LYS A 147 18.66 31.13 25.10
N HIS A 148 19.57 31.94 25.65
CA HIS A 148 20.98 31.59 25.83
C HIS A 148 21.25 30.70 27.06
N MET A 149 20.28 30.59 27.98
CA MET A 149 20.32 29.76 29.18
C MET A 149 19.45 28.50 29.04
N GLN A 150 18.70 28.39 27.94
CA GLN A 150 17.87 27.21 27.68
C GLN A 150 18.74 26.00 27.35
N LEU A 151 18.49 24.88 28.03
CA LEU A 151 19.14 23.61 27.75
C LEU A 151 18.59 23.00 26.45
N HIS A 152 19.48 22.44 25.63
CA HIS A 152 19.10 21.69 24.43
C HIS A 152 18.62 20.27 24.81
N ARG A 153 17.82 19.62 23.95
CA ARG A 153 17.25 18.29 24.23
C ARG A 153 18.31 17.23 24.51
N GLU A 154 19.44 17.29 23.79
CA GLU A 154 20.59 16.40 23.96
C GLU A 154 21.20 16.48 25.37
N GLN A 155 21.08 17.62 26.06
CA GLN A 155 21.61 17.80 27.42
C GLN A 155 20.72 17.17 28.50
N TYR A 156 19.48 16.77 28.16
CA TYR A 156 18.62 15.99 29.03
C TYR A 156 18.89 14.49 28.94
N GLU A 157 19.67 14.05 27.95
CA GLU A 157 20.08 12.67 27.80
C GLU A 157 21.20 12.38 28.81
N MET A 158 20.91 11.54 29.81
CA MET A 158 21.86 11.25 30.88
C MET A 158 23.07 10.45 30.38
N ASP A 159 22.82 9.32 29.72
CA ASP A 159 23.85 8.46 29.13
C ASP A 159 23.33 7.85 27.83
N HIS A 160 24.02 8.14 26.73
CA HIS A 160 23.72 7.62 25.40
C HIS A 160 23.72 6.09 25.36
N ARG A 161 24.57 5.43 26.16
CA ARG A 161 24.68 3.96 26.20
C ARG A 161 23.38 3.28 26.63
N ILE A 162 22.60 3.95 27.49
CA ILE A 162 21.31 3.43 27.94
C ILE A 162 20.31 3.42 26.80
N PHE A 163 20.31 4.47 25.95
CA PHE A 163 19.45 4.52 24.77
C PHE A 163 19.86 3.50 23.72
N GLU A 164 21.16 3.35 23.44
CA GLU A 164 21.67 2.32 22.52
C GLU A 164 21.26 0.91 22.98
N GLU A 165 21.40 0.60 24.27
CA GLU A 165 20.99 -0.70 24.82
C GLU A 165 19.46 -0.87 24.77
N LEU A 166 18.68 0.18 25.01
CA LEU A 166 17.21 0.15 24.90
C LEU A 166 16.76 -0.07 23.45
N GLU A 167 17.41 0.57 22.48
CA GLU A 167 17.19 0.36 21.05
C GLU A 167 17.56 -1.07 20.65
N ARG A 168 18.71 -1.58 21.14
CA ARG A 168 19.14 -2.96 20.91
C ARG A 168 18.12 -3.95 21.46
N GLN A 169 17.64 -3.76 22.69
CA GLN A 169 16.60 -4.61 23.29
C GLN A 169 15.28 -4.50 22.54
N THR A 170 14.90 -3.31 22.10
CA THR A 170 13.69 -3.09 21.29
C THR A 170 13.79 -3.80 19.95
N ALA A 171 14.92 -3.71 19.26
CA ALA A 171 15.18 -4.40 18.01
C ALA A 171 15.16 -5.93 18.19
N GLN A 172 15.76 -6.45 19.26
CA GLN A 172 15.72 -7.88 19.59
C GLN A 172 14.29 -8.37 19.85
N ARG A 173 13.48 -7.60 20.60
CA ARG A 173 12.07 -7.91 20.84
C ARG A 173 11.25 -7.89 19.55
N ILE A 174 11.45 -6.88 18.70
CA ILE A 174 10.81 -6.80 17.38
C ILE A 174 11.21 -8.02 16.53
N GLN A 175 12.48 -8.40 16.55
CA GLN A 175 12.96 -9.56 15.80
C GLN A 175 12.35 -10.87 16.31
N LEU A 176 12.22 -11.02 17.63
CA LEU A 176 11.56 -12.18 18.25
C LEU A 176 10.07 -12.22 17.87
N MET A 177 9.36 -11.10 17.99
CA MET A 177 7.96 -10.97 17.54
C MET A 177 7.80 -11.31 16.06
N ARG A 178 8.69 -10.83 15.20
CA ARG A 178 8.69 -11.17 13.77
C ARG A 178 8.89 -12.67 13.53
N LYS A 179 9.72 -13.35 14.33
CA LYS A 179 9.92 -14.80 14.25
C LYS A 179 8.67 -15.57 14.70
N GLU A 180 8.05 -15.15 15.79
CA GLU A 180 6.82 -15.76 16.31
C GLU A 180 5.66 -15.59 15.32
N LEU A 181 5.49 -14.39 14.77
CA LEU A 181 4.43 -14.09 13.78
C LEU A 181 4.80 -14.45 12.34
N ALA A 182 6.00 -14.99 12.09
CA ALA A 182 6.49 -15.25 10.72
C ALA A 182 5.53 -16.16 9.95
N TRP A 183 5.03 -17.21 10.60
CA TRP A 183 4.11 -18.15 9.97
C TRP A 183 2.74 -17.53 9.67
N GLU A 184 2.19 -16.74 10.60
CA GLU A 184 0.90 -16.06 10.39
C GLU A 184 1.00 -15.03 9.27
N HIS A 185 2.09 -14.24 9.27
CA HIS A 185 2.38 -13.29 8.22
C HIS A 185 2.44 -13.99 6.85
N GLU A 186 3.21 -15.07 6.73
CA GLU A 186 3.36 -15.82 5.48
C GLU A 186 2.04 -16.45 5.03
N LYS A 187 1.26 -17.00 5.96
CA LYS A 187 -0.07 -17.54 5.68
C LYS A 187 -0.99 -16.47 5.10
N HIS A 188 -1.03 -15.28 5.69
CA HIS A 188 -1.86 -14.18 5.21
C HIS A 188 -1.34 -13.60 3.90
N LEU A 189 -0.02 -13.50 3.72
CA LEU A 189 0.62 -13.07 2.49
C LEU A 189 0.29 -14.00 1.33
N ILE A 190 0.48 -15.31 1.50
CA ILE A 190 0.11 -16.32 0.50
C ILE A 190 -1.39 -16.30 0.23
N GLY A 191 -2.22 -16.14 1.28
CA GLY A 191 -3.66 -16.01 1.13
C GLY A 191 -4.06 -14.83 0.25
N LEU A 192 -3.47 -13.65 0.51
CA LEU A 192 -3.65 -12.45 -0.29
C LEU A 192 -3.17 -12.66 -1.73
N GLN A 193 -2.01 -13.29 -1.92
CA GLN A 193 -1.48 -13.58 -3.25
C GLN A 193 -2.39 -14.53 -4.02
N LYS A 194 -2.93 -15.58 -3.40
CA LYS A 194 -3.91 -16.48 -4.04
C LYS A 194 -5.16 -15.75 -4.49
N LEU A 195 -5.72 -14.88 -3.64
CA LEU A 195 -6.87 -14.06 -3.98
C LEU A 195 -6.54 -13.10 -5.13
N ARG A 196 -5.38 -12.45 -5.09
CA ARG A 196 -4.92 -11.56 -6.16
C ARG A 196 -4.77 -12.31 -7.48
N ASN A 197 -4.12 -13.47 -7.49
CA ASN A 197 -3.93 -14.28 -8.68
C ASN A 197 -5.27 -14.72 -9.30
N GLN A 198 -6.23 -15.14 -8.45
CA GLN A 198 -7.55 -15.61 -8.88
C GLN A 198 -8.43 -14.49 -9.43
N PHE A 199 -8.47 -13.34 -8.77
CA PHE A 199 -9.44 -12.29 -9.08
C PHE A 199 -8.88 -11.13 -9.91
N ARG A 200 -7.57 -10.84 -9.82
CA ARG A 200 -6.93 -9.67 -10.45
C ARG A 200 -5.99 -10.06 -11.58
N ASP A 201 -5.06 -10.99 -11.36
CA ASP A 201 -4.00 -11.23 -12.36
C ASP A 201 -4.53 -11.93 -13.62
N SER A 202 -5.71 -12.57 -13.53
CA SER A 202 -6.43 -13.08 -14.71
C SER A 202 -7.09 -11.97 -15.54
N LEU A 203 -7.23 -10.76 -15.01
CA LEU A 203 -7.85 -9.62 -15.69
C LEU A 203 -6.79 -8.79 -16.41
N GLU A 204 -7.05 -8.49 -17.69
CA GLU A 204 -6.25 -7.54 -18.47
C GLU A 204 -6.70 -6.10 -18.20
N PHE A 205 -8.02 -5.89 -18.00
CA PHE A 205 -8.60 -4.60 -17.68
C PHE A 205 -9.66 -4.73 -16.58
N GLU A 206 -9.54 -3.90 -15.54
CA GLU A 206 -10.58 -3.68 -14.53
C GLU A 206 -11.61 -2.65 -15.01
N THR A 207 -12.80 -2.67 -14.40
CA THR A 207 -13.83 -1.66 -14.65
C THR A 207 -13.40 -0.32 -14.03
N VAL A 208 -13.16 0.66 -14.88
CA VAL A 208 -12.86 2.05 -14.53
C VAL A 208 -13.98 2.90 -15.10
N VAL A 209 -14.57 3.76 -14.28
CA VAL A 209 -15.67 4.66 -14.70
C VAL A 209 -15.16 6.08 -14.70
N VAL A 210 -15.02 6.67 -15.89
CA VAL A 210 -14.58 8.05 -16.08
C VAL A 210 -15.78 8.98 -16.15
N HIS A 211 -15.83 9.96 -15.26
CA HIS A 211 -16.86 11.00 -15.24
C HIS A 211 -16.36 12.26 -15.96
N ALA A 212 -17.25 12.97 -16.63
CA ALA A 212 -16.95 14.28 -17.19
C ALA A 212 -16.80 15.34 -16.08
N ILE A 213 -16.04 16.41 -16.35
CA ILE A 213 -15.76 17.47 -15.36
C ILE A 213 -16.95 18.40 -15.16
N GLN A 214 -17.60 18.82 -16.26
CA GLN A 214 -18.68 19.81 -16.23
C GLN A 214 -20.07 19.21 -16.49
N SER A 215 -20.14 17.95 -16.92
CA SER A 215 -21.39 17.30 -17.32
C SER A 215 -21.56 15.96 -16.61
N ASN A 216 -22.79 15.45 -16.59
CA ASN A 216 -23.13 14.19 -15.92
C ASN A 216 -22.86 12.94 -16.78
N HIS A 217 -22.04 13.06 -17.83
CA HIS A 217 -21.69 11.93 -18.69
C HIS A 217 -20.66 11.04 -18.00
N GLN A 218 -20.86 9.74 -18.11
CA GLN A 218 -19.97 8.72 -17.58
C GLN A 218 -19.68 7.67 -18.65
N ILE A 219 -18.43 7.23 -18.73
CA ILE A 219 -17.99 6.19 -19.66
C ILE A 219 -17.23 5.14 -18.85
N SER A 220 -17.50 3.87 -19.10
CA SER A 220 -16.88 2.76 -18.37
C SER A 220 -16.11 1.84 -19.29
N THR A 221 -14.99 1.31 -18.80
CA THR A 221 -14.25 0.25 -19.48
C THR A 221 -14.97 -1.08 -19.32
N TYR A 222 -14.77 -1.98 -20.29
CA TYR A 222 -15.18 -3.37 -20.18
C TYR A 222 -14.22 -4.11 -19.24
N ARG A 223 -14.76 -4.87 -18.28
CA ARG A 223 -13.97 -5.85 -17.52
C ARG A 223 -13.54 -6.98 -18.47
N LEU A 224 -12.24 -7.12 -18.68
CA LEU A 224 -11.69 -8.10 -19.62
C LEU A 224 -10.73 -9.06 -18.93
N LEU A 225 -10.95 -10.35 -19.15
CA LEU A 225 -9.99 -11.39 -18.84
C LEU A 225 -8.89 -11.43 -19.91
N ALA A 226 -7.67 -11.74 -19.49
CA ALA A 226 -6.58 -12.01 -20.41
C ALA A 226 -6.94 -13.22 -21.27
N MET A 227 -6.83 -13.08 -22.60
CA MET A 227 -7.07 -14.20 -23.51
C MET A 227 -5.96 -15.24 -23.34
N SER A 228 -6.34 -16.53 -23.27
CA SER A 228 -5.35 -17.61 -23.18
C SER A 228 -4.44 -17.64 -24.43
N GLU A 229 -3.15 -17.89 -24.24
CA GLU A 229 -2.10 -17.98 -25.28
C GLU A 229 -2.54 -18.83 -26.50
N LYS A 230 -3.33 -19.89 -26.25
CA LYS A 230 -3.83 -20.82 -27.27
C LYS A 230 -4.64 -20.11 -28.37
N TYR A 231 -5.40 -19.06 -28.01
CA TYR A 231 -6.23 -18.30 -28.94
C TYR A 231 -5.41 -17.42 -29.90
N TYR A 232 -4.20 -17.00 -29.52
CA TYR A 232 -3.33 -16.21 -30.40
C TYR A 232 -2.64 -17.09 -31.44
N GLN A 233 -2.32 -18.34 -31.10
CA GLN A 233 -1.58 -19.28 -31.96
C GLN A 233 -2.42 -19.87 -33.09
N GLU A 234 -3.70 -20.20 -32.85
CA GLU A 234 -4.57 -20.86 -33.86
C GLU A 234 -5.20 -19.90 -34.87
N CYS A 235 -5.06 -18.59 -34.62
CA CYS A 235 -5.84 -17.54 -35.24
C CYS A 235 -5.20 -16.78 -36.44
N PRO A 236 -3.91 -16.92 -36.80
CA PRO A 236 -3.34 -16.24 -37.97
C PRO A 236 -3.80 -16.80 -39.32
N SER A 237 -4.06 -18.10 -39.42
CA SER A 237 -4.25 -18.77 -40.72
C SER A 237 -5.61 -18.48 -41.36
N TRP A 238 -6.69 -18.48 -40.57
CA TRP A 238 -8.06 -18.33 -41.07
C TRP A 238 -8.52 -16.85 -41.14
N ARG A 239 -7.91 -15.94 -40.37
CA ARG A 239 -8.17 -14.48 -40.44
C ARG A 239 -8.01 -13.93 -41.85
N LYS A 240 -7.03 -14.44 -42.60
CA LYS A 240 -6.80 -14.07 -44.01
C LYS A 240 -7.85 -14.64 -44.96
N THR A 241 -8.49 -15.75 -44.62
CA THR A 241 -9.36 -16.51 -45.52
C THR A 241 -10.82 -16.05 -45.41
N VAL A 242 -11.31 -15.76 -44.20
CA VAL A 242 -12.71 -15.35 -43.99
C VAL A 242 -12.92 -13.85 -44.29
N LEU A 243 -11.98 -12.97 -43.90
CA LEU A 243 -12.11 -11.54 -44.22
C LEU A 243 -11.91 -11.22 -45.71
N LYS A 244 -11.14 -12.03 -46.45
CA LYS A 244 -10.91 -11.78 -47.89
C LYS A 244 -12.15 -11.98 -48.76
N GLY A 245 -13.09 -12.85 -48.36
CA GLY A 245 -14.28 -13.14 -49.15
C GLY A 245 -15.29 -12.00 -49.13
N GLU A 246 -15.61 -11.49 -47.95
CA GLU A 246 -16.75 -10.58 -47.75
C GLU A 246 -16.36 -9.09 -47.88
N TRP A 247 -15.14 -8.70 -47.49
CA TRP A 247 -14.70 -7.29 -47.56
C TRP A 247 -14.35 -6.86 -48.98
N LYS A 248 -13.79 -7.76 -49.80
CA LYS A 248 -13.47 -7.48 -51.21
C LYS A 248 -14.71 -7.21 -52.06
N GLU A 249 -15.87 -7.77 -51.71
CA GLU A 249 -17.14 -7.49 -52.40
C GLU A 249 -17.70 -6.11 -52.03
N ALA A 250 -17.53 -5.66 -50.79
CA ALA A 250 -17.93 -4.34 -50.33
C ALA A 250 -17.02 -3.22 -50.87
N GLU A 251 -15.70 -3.43 -50.90
CA GLU A 251 -14.72 -2.47 -51.45
C GLU A 251 -14.89 -2.25 -52.96
N LYS A 252 -15.21 -3.32 -53.71
CA LYS A 252 -15.47 -3.23 -55.15
C LYS A 252 -16.71 -2.40 -55.50
N LYS A 253 -17.68 -2.25 -54.58
CA LYS A 253 -18.83 -1.36 -54.77
C LYS A 253 -18.45 0.10 -54.57
N ILE A 254 -17.62 0.40 -53.57
CA ILE A 254 -17.21 1.77 -53.22
C ILE A 254 -16.28 2.37 -54.29
N ILE A 255 -15.31 1.58 -54.79
CA ILE A 255 -14.34 2.06 -55.81
C ILE A 255 -15.00 2.33 -57.17
N ARG A 256 -16.13 1.66 -57.48
CA ARG A 256 -16.88 1.90 -58.73
C ARG A 256 -17.64 3.23 -58.73
N GLU A 257 -17.93 3.79 -57.56
CA GLU A 257 -18.65 5.07 -57.43
C GLU A 257 -17.70 6.27 -57.48
N THR A 258 -16.45 6.14 -57.03
CA THR A 258 -15.48 7.26 -56.94
C THR A 258 -14.77 7.59 -58.27
N LYS A 259 -14.77 6.69 -59.27
CA LYS A 259 -14.05 6.89 -60.54
C LYS A 259 -14.80 7.68 -61.62
N ARG A 260 -15.98 8.25 -61.32
CA ARG A 260 -16.79 9.01 -62.28
C ARG A 260 -16.63 10.53 -62.21
N SER A 261 -15.78 11.05 -61.32
CA SER A 261 -15.79 12.47 -60.97
C SER A 261 -14.40 13.10 -60.81
N ASP A 262 -13.50 12.89 -61.77
CA ASP A 262 -12.37 13.81 -61.94
C ASP A 262 -11.74 13.65 -63.32
N ASP A 263 -11.96 14.64 -64.19
CA ASP A 263 -11.15 14.93 -65.38
C ASP A 263 -11.56 16.31 -65.90
N ARG A 264 -10.98 17.38 -65.34
CA ARG A 264 -11.02 18.73 -65.95
C ARG A 264 -9.81 19.61 -65.60
N ILE A 265 -9.06 19.90 -66.68
CA ILE A 265 -8.44 21.20 -67.06
C ILE A 265 -7.06 21.52 -66.47
N PHE A 266 -6.07 21.86 -67.32
CA PHE A 266 -5.54 23.23 -67.50
C PHE A 266 -4.49 23.26 -68.65
N GLU A 267 -4.79 24.03 -69.70
CA GLU A 267 -3.82 24.57 -70.66
C GLU A 267 -3.40 25.94 -70.17
N ASP A 268 -2.09 26.18 -70.03
CA ASP A 268 -1.53 27.50 -69.75
C ASP A 268 -0.96 28.11 -71.05
N GLU A 269 -1.63 29.17 -71.52
CA GLU A 269 -1.08 30.18 -72.41
C GLU A 269 -0.14 31.10 -71.63
N ALA A 270 1.08 31.31 -72.15
CA ALA A 270 1.98 32.35 -71.67
C ALA A 270 2.22 33.36 -72.81
N GLU A 271 1.57 34.53 -72.68
CA GLU A 271 1.95 35.77 -73.34
C GLU A 271 3.32 36.24 -72.85
N GLU A 272 4.17 36.74 -73.75
CA GLU A 272 5.24 37.67 -73.37
C GLU A 272 5.37 38.80 -74.40
N LEU A 273 4.92 39.99 -73.98
CA LEU A 273 5.18 41.28 -74.60
C LEU A 273 6.50 41.85 -74.08
N LYS A 274 7.36 42.40 -74.95
CA LYS A 274 8.09 43.68 -74.69
C LYS A 274 8.74 44.31 -75.93
N MET A 275 8.73 45.64 -75.87
CA MET A 275 8.97 46.72 -76.85
C MET A 275 10.46 46.97 -77.21
N PRO A 276 10.77 47.87 -78.19
CA PRO A 276 11.96 47.82 -79.06
C PRO A 276 13.10 48.75 -78.64
N GLU A 277 14.31 48.52 -79.18
CA GLU A 277 15.41 49.48 -79.14
C GLU A 277 16.10 49.62 -80.52
N VAL A 278 16.23 50.87 -80.99
CA VAL A 278 16.71 51.25 -82.32
C VAL A 278 18.23 51.29 -82.36
N ARG A 279 18.87 50.41 -83.14
CA ARG A 279 20.29 50.56 -83.56
C ARG A 279 20.48 50.23 -85.06
N LYS A 280 21.63 50.66 -85.60
CA LYS A 280 21.95 51.18 -86.96
C LYS A 280 21.71 50.22 -88.16
N PRO A 281 21.63 50.72 -89.43
CA PRO A 281 21.04 49.98 -90.57
C PRO A 281 21.86 48.82 -91.14
N THR A 282 23.15 48.68 -90.80
CA THR A 282 24.05 47.75 -91.51
C THR A 282 24.21 46.39 -90.81
N THR A 283 23.83 46.26 -89.53
CA THR A 283 23.77 44.98 -88.79
C THR A 283 22.45 44.23 -88.95
N ARG A 284 21.38 44.90 -89.40
CA ARG A 284 20.02 44.35 -89.53
C ARG A 284 19.90 43.16 -90.48
N TYR A 285 20.66 43.13 -91.57
CA TYR A 285 20.57 42.04 -92.55
C TYR A 285 21.24 40.75 -92.07
N ILE A 286 22.40 40.86 -91.39
CA ILE A 286 23.14 39.71 -90.87
C ILE A 286 22.47 39.16 -89.61
N GLU A 287 21.97 40.03 -88.71
CA GLU A 287 21.19 39.62 -87.55
C GLU A 287 19.84 39.02 -87.95
N SER A 288 19.12 39.58 -88.94
CA SER A 288 17.86 39.01 -89.43
C SER A 288 18.04 37.61 -90.03
N LYS A 289 19.10 37.39 -90.84
CA LYS A 289 19.42 36.06 -91.39
C LYS A 289 19.85 35.06 -90.30
N ARG A 290 20.65 35.50 -89.33
CA ARG A 290 21.06 34.66 -88.18
C ARG A 290 19.87 34.30 -87.29
N GLU A 291 18.97 35.25 -87.06
CA GLU A 291 17.75 35.04 -86.29
C GLU A 291 16.77 34.12 -87.05
N GLN A 292 16.69 34.21 -88.38
CA GLN A 292 15.91 33.30 -89.21
C GLN A 292 16.47 31.86 -89.15
N ILE A 293 17.80 31.70 -89.25
CA ILE A 293 18.47 30.39 -89.08
C ILE A 293 18.25 29.86 -87.67
N ARG A 294 18.40 30.70 -86.64
CA ARG A 294 18.16 30.33 -85.24
C ARG A 294 16.72 29.89 -85.01
N ARG A 295 15.72 30.56 -85.56
CA ARG A 295 14.32 30.13 -85.49
C ARG A 295 14.06 28.80 -86.20
N ILE A 296 14.74 28.53 -87.32
CA ILE A 296 14.65 27.25 -88.02
C ILE A 296 15.28 26.13 -87.19
N VAL A 297 16.45 26.39 -86.59
CA VAL A 297 17.14 25.44 -85.69
C VAL A 297 16.31 25.20 -84.43
N GLU A 298 15.81 26.25 -83.76
CA GLU A 298 14.93 26.13 -82.59
C GLU A 298 13.62 25.37 -82.92
N LYS A 299 13.04 25.58 -84.12
CA LYS A 299 11.88 24.78 -84.57
C LYS A 299 12.27 23.32 -84.79
N SER A 300 13.43 23.05 -85.38
CA SER A 300 13.92 21.68 -85.60
C SER A 300 14.25 20.97 -84.28
N ASP A 301 14.80 21.69 -83.31
CA ASP A 301 15.15 21.16 -81.99
C ASP A 301 13.90 20.94 -81.15
N LYS A 302 12.88 21.82 -81.24
CA LYS A 302 11.56 21.58 -80.65
C LYS A 302 10.89 20.34 -81.23
N VAL A 303 11.00 20.09 -82.53
CA VAL A 303 10.47 18.88 -83.17
C VAL A 303 11.25 17.64 -82.71
N LYS A 304 12.58 17.68 -82.69
CA LYS A 304 13.42 16.59 -82.18
C LYS A 304 13.14 16.29 -80.71
N ALA A 305 12.97 17.30 -79.88
CA ALA A 305 12.63 17.15 -78.47
C ALA A 305 11.25 16.49 -78.29
N LYS A 306 10.25 16.87 -79.10
CA LYS A 306 8.94 16.19 -79.10
C LYS A 306 9.04 14.73 -79.54
N ILE A 307 9.85 14.42 -80.55
CA ILE A 307 10.10 13.05 -81.00
C ILE A 307 10.79 12.24 -79.90
N MET A 308 11.81 12.81 -79.23
CA MET A 308 12.50 12.13 -78.13
C MET A 308 11.59 11.90 -76.91
N LYS A 309 10.76 12.88 -76.54
CA LYS A 309 9.74 12.70 -75.47
C LYS A 309 8.78 11.57 -75.82
N ARG A 310 8.22 11.60 -77.03
CA ARG A 310 7.31 10.56 -77.50
C ARG A 310 7.99 9.20 -77.54
N LYS A 311 9.25 9.12 -77.97
CA LYS A 311 10.02 7.88 -77.94
C LYS A 311 10.22 7.35 -76.52
N ALA A 312 10.57 8.21 -75.57
CA ALA A 312 10.72 7.83 -74.16
C ALA A 312 9.39 7.34 -73.55
N GLU A 313 8.28 8.05 -73.81
CA GLU A 313 6.93 7.62 -73.40
C GLU A 313 6.55 6.25 -73.99
N TRP A 314 6.91 6.02 -75.25
CA TRP A 314 6.70 4.73 -75.91
C TRP A 314 7.59 3.63 -75.33
N ASP A 315 8.86 3.91 -75.02
CA ASP A 315 9.76 2.95 -74.39
C ASP A 315 9.31 2.60 -72.96
N GLU A 316 8.80 3.57 -72.19
CA GLU A 316 8.20 3.37 -70.87
C GLU A 316 6.95 2.49 -70.96
N LEU A 317 6.08 2.75 -71.94
CA LEU A 317 4.87 1.97 -72.19
C LEU A 317 5.15 0.55 -72.69
N TYR A 318 6.24 0.34 -73.44
CA TYR A 318 6.66 -1.00 -73.84
C TYR A 318 7.23 -1.81 -72.68
N LYS A 319 7.92 -1.17 -71.73
CA LYS A 319 8.43 -1.83 -70.50
C LYS A 319 7.31 -2.24 -69.54
N SER A 320 6.17 -1.55 -69.55
CA SER A 320 5.02 -1.88 -68.71
C SER A 320 4.13 -2.98 -69.30
N LYS A 321 4.46 -3.52 -70.48
CA LYS A 321 3.78 -4.70 -71.04
C LYS A 321 4.03 -5.91 -70.13
N PRO A 322 2.97 -6.54 -69.61
CA PRO A 322 3.10 -7.82 -68.92
C PRO A 322 3.75 -8.87 -69.83
N SER A 323 4.43 -9.86 -69.22
CA SER A 323 4.99 -11.02 -69.96
C SER A 323 3.88 -11.74 -70.73
N ASP A 324 4.21 -12.35 -71.89
CA ASP A 324 3.26 -13.15 -72.67
C ASP A 324 2.70 -14.35 -71.85
N ASP A 325 3.44 -14.82 -70.85
CA ASP A 325 3.03 -15.89 -69.92
C ASP A 325 2.27 -15.37 -68.68
N TYR A 326 1.94 -14.08 -68.60
CA TYR A 326 1.23 -13.52 -67.46
C TYR A 326 -0.27 -13.82 -67.56
N GLU A 327 -0.72 -14.82 -66.81
CA GLU A 327 -2.15 -15.03 -66.56
C GLU A 327 -2.62 -14.12 -65.42
N ASN A 328 -3.67 -13.36 -65.68
CA ASN A 328 -4.35 -12.61 -64.63
C ASN A 328 -4.94 -13.62 -63.62
N PRO A 329 -4.57 -13.57 -62.34
CA PRO A 329 -4.97 -14.57 -61.34
C PRO A 329 -6.49 -14.67 -61.20
N LYS A 330 -7.21 -13.57 -61.49
CA LYS A 330 -8.67 -13.55 -61.46
C LYS A 330 -9.26 -14.37 -62.61
N ASP A 331 -8.70 -14.26 -63.80
CA ASP A 331 -9.21 -14.98 -64.98
C ASP A 331 -8.91 -16.49 -64.84
N ALA A 332 -7.77 -16.87 -64.27
CA ALA A 332 -7.46 -18.26 -63.92
C ALA A 332 -8.42 -18.83 -62.86
N GLU A 333 -8.76 -18.05 -61.83
CA GLU A 333 -9.77 -18.43 -60.83
C GLU A 333 -11.17 -18.58 -61.45
N ASP A 334 -11.58 -17.63 -62.30
CA ASP A 334 -12.87 -17.63 -62.99
C ASP A 334 -12.98 -18.83 -63.97
N ILE A 335 -11.90 -19.18 -64.69
CA ILE A 335 -11.82 -20.37 -65.55
C ILE A 335 -11.96 -21.65 -64.72
N ARG A 336 -11.24 -21.76 -63.60
CA ARG A 336 -11.36 -22.93 -62.72
C ARG A 336 -12.77 -23.06 -62.15
N GLU A 337 -13.37 -21.96 -61.69
CA GLU A 337 -14.74 -21.96 -61.19
C GLU A 337 -15.74 -22.33 -62.28
N ALA A 338 -15.56 -21.83 -63.51
CA ALA A 338 -16.39 -22.19 -64.65
C ALA A 338 -16.23 -23.67 -65.02
N GLN A 339 -15.01 -24.22 -65.01
CA GLN A 339 -14.75 -25.65 -65.25
C GLN A 339 -15.42 -26.53 -64.20
N GLU A 340 -15.36 -26.14 -62.92
CA GLU A 340 -15.96 -26.89 -61.81
C GLU A 340 -17.50 -26.78 -61.77
N ASN A 341 -18.08 -25.66 -62.22
CA ASN A 341 -19.52 -25.41 -62.20
C ASN A 341 -20.22 -25.58 -63.56
N MET A 342 -19.50 -25.96 -64.61
CA MET A 342 -20.07 -26.10 -65.96
C MET A 342 -21.15 -27.20 -65.96
N GLY A 343 -22.39 -26.84 -66.27
CA GLY A 343 -23.51 -27.78 -66.36
C GLY A 343 -24.16 -28.18 -65.02
N CYS A 344 -23.74 -27.60 -63.89
CA CYS A 344 -24.27 -27.93 -62.57
C CYS A 344 -25.35 -26.92 -62.12
N TYR A 345 -26.60 -27.09 -62.58
CA TYR A 345 -27.75 -26.32 -62.09
C TYR A 345 -28.39 -27.02 -60.89
N GLU A 346 -27.66 -27.15 -59.78
CA GLU A 346 -28.22 -27.75 -58.59
C GLU A 346 -29.16 -26.76 -57.89
N LEU A 347 -30.47 -26.95 -58.04
CA LEU A 347 -31.43 -26.30 -57.15
C LEU A 347 -31.18 -26.80 -55.73
N LYS A 348 -31.12 -25.89 -54.75
CA LYS A 348 -30.96 -26.23 -53.31
C LYS A 348 -32.04 -27.20 -52.79
N THR A 349 -33.16 -27.30 -53.50
CA THR A 349 -34.31 -28.18 -53.21
C THR A 349 -34.23 -29.54 -53.90
N ALA A 350 -33.31 -29.75 -54.84
CA ALA A 350 -33.16 -31.04 -55.52
C ALA A 350 -32.57 -32.08 -54.57
N ALA A 351 -33.09 -33.31 -54.61
CA ALA A 351 -32.62 -34.43 -53.78
C ALA A 351 -31.14 -34.79 -54.01
N ASN A 352 -30.57 -34.35 -55.14
CA ASN A 352 -29.23 -34.68 -55.61
C ASN A 352 -28.19 -33.62 -55.19
N TYR A 353 -28.61 -32.51 -54.57
CA TYR A 353 -27.73 -31.42 -54.17
C TYR A 353 -26.79 -31.86 -53.04
N ARG A 354 -25.47 -31.88 -53.31
CA ARG A 354 -24.46 -32.21 -52.30
C ARG A 354 -23.47 -31.07 -52.18
N VAL A 355 -23.56 -30.29 -51.09
CA VAL A 355 -22.64 -29.17 -50.82
C VAL A 355 -21.18 -29.63 -50.98
N PRO A 356 -20.35 -28.95 -51.78
CA PRO A 356 -18.93 -29.27 -51.94
C PRO A 356 -18.19 -29.30 -50.61
N GLU A 357 -17.24 -30.24 -50.43
CA GLU A 357 -16.59 -30.52 -49.14
C GLU A 357 -15.88 -29.30 -48.53
N HIS A 358 -15.30 -28.44 -49.38
CA HIS A 358 -14.70 -27.19 -48.95
C HIS A 358 -15.73 -26.16 -48.44
N LYS A 359 -16.95 -26.15 -49.00
CA LYS A 359 -18.10 -25.31 -48.58
C LYS A 359 -18.93 -25.92 -47.44
N ARG A 360 -18.78 -27.22 -47.15
CA ARG A 360 -19.46 -27.86 -46.00
C ARG A 360 -18.98 -27.22 -44.71
N MET A 361 -19.93 -26.75 -43.91
CA MET A 361 -19.70 -26.31 -42.54
C MET A 361 -19.58 -27.54 -41.65
N ASN A 362 -18.37 -27.75 -41.14
CA ASN A 362 -18.08 -28.73 -40.09
C ASN A 362 -18.13 -28.02 -38.74
N THR A 363 -18.50 -28.73 -37.68
CA THR A 363 -18.39 -28.30 -36.29
C THR A 363 -17.01 -27.69 -36.01
N ALA A 364 -15.92 -28.31 -36.49
CA ALA A 364 -14.57 -27.77 -36.35
C ALA A 364 -14.40 -26.39 -37.00
N LYS A 365 -14.93 -26.20 -38.23
CA LYS A 365 -14.89 -24.90 -38.92
C LYS A 365 -15.72 -23.84 -38.17
N LYS A 366 -16.85 -24.24 -37.58
CA LYS A 366 -17.70 -23.35 -36.77
C LYS A 366 -17.06 -22.96 -35.44
N VAL A 367 -16.40 -23.89 -34.76
CA VAL A 367 -15.61 -23.59 -33.56
C VAL A 367 -14.51 -22.57 -33.90
N MET A 368 -13.76 -22.79 -34.98
CA MET A 368 -12.76 -21.81 -35.42
C MET A 368 -13.38 -20.43 -35.73
N GLN A 369 -14.55 -20.39 -36.39
CA GLN A 369 -15.32 -19.15 -36.61
C GLN A 369 -15.79 -18.48 -35.32
N LEU A 370 -16.06 -19.21 -34.25
CA LEU A 370 -16.41 -18.63 -32.95
C LEU A 370 -15.18 -18.07 -32.25
N THR A 371 -14.09 -18.84 -32.19
CA THR A 371 -12.78 -18.41 -31.68
C THR A 371 -12.30 -17.14 -32.39
N SER A 372 -12.57 -17.05 -33.70
CA SER A 372 -12.34 -15.88 -34.53
C SER A 372 -12.96 -14.60 -33.98
N LEU A 373 -14.27 -14.69 -33.78
CA LEU A 373 -15.12 -13.58 -33.44
C LEU A 373 -14.83 -13.17 -32.01
N GLU A 374 -14.57 -14.15 -31.14
CA GLU A 374 -14.13 -13.91 -29.77
C GLU A 374 -12.84 -13.07 -29.72
N VAL A 375 -11.83 -13.41 -30.52
CA VAL A 375 -10.59 -12.62 -30.63
C VAL A 375 -10.85 -11.22 -31.21
N LEU A 376 -11.73 -11.08 -32.20
CA LEU A 376 -12.08 -9.77 -32.76
C LEU A 376 -12.85 -8.90 -31.76
N ILE A 377 -13.80 -9.50 -31.02
CA ILE A 377 -14.56 -8.84 -29.95
C ILE A 377 -13.61 -8.40 -28.84
N HIS A 378 -12.71 -9.28 -28.39
CA HIS A 378 -11.68 -8.95 -27.40
C HIS A 378 -10.82 -7.77 -27.86
N LYS A 379 -10.28 -7.83 -29.09
CA LYS A 379 -9.49 -6.73 -29.67
C LYS A 379 -10.27 -5.40 -29.71
N LYS A 380 -11.55 -5.43 -30.09
CA LYS A 380 -12.41 -4.23 -30.11
C LYS A 380 -12.62 -3.67 -28.70
N LYS A 381 -12.87 -4.52 -27.71
CA LYS A 381 -13.02 -4.10 -26.30
C LYS A 381 -11.70 -3.55 -25.74
N VAL A 382 -10.56 -4.17 -26.04
CA VAL A 382 -9.24 -3.67 -25.63
C VAL A 382 -8.95 -2.30 -26.22
N ASN A 383 -9.23 -2.09 -27.51
CA ASN A 383 -9.04 -0.78 -28.13
C ASN A 383 -9.91 0.30 -27.47
N MET A 384 -11.20 0.01 -27.25
CA MET A 384 -12.11 0.92 -26.55
C MET A 384 -11.61 1.23 -25.12
N ASN A 385 -11.18 0.21 -24.38
CA ASN A 385 -10.64 0.40 -23.04
C ASN A 385 -9.39 1.28 -23.04
N LYS A 386 -8.48 1.10 -24.01
CA LYS A 386 -7.29 1.96 -24.15
C LYS A 386 -7.66 3.41 -24.42
N GLU A 387 -8.66 3.67 -25.27
CA GLU A 387 -9.15 5.01 -25.53
C GLU A 387 -9.75 5.63 -24.24
N ILE A 388 -10.57 4.89 -23.49
CA ILE A 388 -11.14 5.37 -22.22
C ILE A 388 -10.04 5.64 -21.17
N MET A 389 -9.03 4.79 -21.07
CA MET A 389 -7.90 5.01 -20.17
C MET A 389 -7.10 6.25 -20.59
N SER A 390 -6.88 6.49 -21.88
CA SER A 390 -6.23 7.71 -22.34
C SER A 390 -7.04 8.97 -22.01
N LEU A 391 -8.38 8.88 -22.00
CA LEU A 391 -9.24 9.97 -21.54
C LEU A 391 -9.11 10.22 -20.03
N ARG A 392 -8.99 9.16 -19.22
CA ARG A 392 -8.68 9.27 -17.79
C ARG A 392 -7.33 9.97 -17.59
N ASP A 393 -6.29 9.53 -18.28
CA ASP A 393 -4.94 10.09 -18.15
C ASP A 393 -4.91 11.56 -18.56
N LEU A 394 -5.61 11.91 -19.64
CA LEU A 394 -5.79 13.30 -20.05
C LEU A 394 -6.53 14.11 -18.98
N LYS A 395 -7.59 13.57 -18.38
CA LYS A 395 -8.32 14.23 -17.29
C LYS A 395 -7.42 14.47 -16.08
N VAL A 396 -6.59 13.49 -15.71
CA VAL A 396 -5.62 13.64 -14.61
C VAL A 396 -4.62 14.75 -14.94
N SER A 397 -4.06 14.78 -16.15
CA SER A 397 -3.16 15.85 -16.61
C SER A 397 -3.81 17.22 -16.50
N ILE A 398 -5.05 17.37 -16.98
CA ILE A 398 -5.80 18.64 -16.89
C ILE A 398 -6.03 19.05 -15.44
N ILE A 399 -6.36 18.11 -14.54
CA ILE A 399 -6.54 18.40 -13.12
C ILE A 399 -5.23 18.88 -12.48
N ASP A 400 -4.10 18.27 -12.84
CA ASP A 400 -2.79 18.67 -12.33
C ASP A 400 -2.36 20.04 -12.88
N GLU A 401 -2.65 20.34 -14.15
CA GLU A 401 -2.49 21.68 -14.71
C GLU A 401 -3.34 22.72 -13.96
N ILE A 402 -4.61 22.42 -13.68
CA ILE A 402 -5.49 23.29 -12.89
C ILE A 402 -4.92 23.50 -11.47
N LYS A 403 -4.40 22.46 -10.82
CA LYS A 403 -3.75 22.60 -9.49
C LYS A 403 -2.56 23.54 -9.55
N CYS A 404 -1.70 23.41 -10.57
CA CYS A 404 -0.57 24.31 -10.77
C CYS A 404 -1.03 25.76 -10.94
N LEU A 405 -2.02 26.01 -11.81
CA LEU A 405 -2.60 27.36 -12.02
C LEU A 405 -3.22 27.92 -10.74
N VAL A 406 -3.90 27.10 -9.94
CA VAL A 406 -4.45 27.53 -8.64
C VAL A 406 -3.34 27.83 -7.62
N GLN A 407 -2.22 27.09 -7.65
CA GLN A 407 -1.09 27.37 -6.78
C GLN A 407 -0.38 28.67 -7.18
N GLU A 408 -0.22 28.93 -8.47
CA GLU A 408 0.25 30.21 -9.01
C GLU A 408 -0.68 31.34 -8.57
N LEU A 409 -1.99 31.15 -8.71
CA LEU A 409 -3.01 32.11 -8.27
C LEU A 409 -2.91 32.40 -6.78
N LYS A 410 -2.70 31.38 -5.92
CA LYS A 410 -2.48 31.55 -4.48
C LYS A 410 -1.22 32.37 -4.19
N SER A 411 -0.13 32.15 -4.92
CA SER A 411 1.10 32.93 -4.75
C SER A 411 0.92 34.41 -5.11
N ILE A 412 0.17 34.70 -6.18
CA ILE A 412 -0.18 36.07 -6.58
C ILE A 412 -1.11 36.72 -5.56
N GLN A 413 -2.13 35.99 -5.08
CA GLN A 413 -3.05 36.48 -4.05
C GLN A 413 -2.34 36.74 -2.71
N ALA A 414 -1.27 36.03 -2.38
CA ALA A 414 -0.49 36.29 -1.17
C ALA A 414 0.14 37.69 -1.16
N ALA A 415 0.44 38.24 -2.34
CA ALA A 415 0.98 39.60 -2.52
C ALA A 415 -0.10 40.70 -2.59
N LEU A 416 -1.40 40.33 -2.61
CA LEU A 416 -2.53 41.27 -2.71
C LEU A 416 -3.27 41.40 -1.38
N ASP A 417 -3.89 42.56 -1.17
CA ASP A 417 -4.75 42.84 -0.03
C ASP A 417 -6.03 41.99 -0.08
N LEU A 418 -6.54 41.60 1.09
CA LEU A 418 -7.69 40.67 1.20
C LEU A 418 -8.94 41.14 0.44
N SER A 419 -9.17 42.45 0.35
CA SER A 419 -10.35 43.04 -0.30
C SER A 419 -10.35 42.94 -1.83
N GLU A 420 -9.19 42.72 -2.45
CA GLU A 420 -9.04 42.71 -3.91
C GLU A 420 -8.90 41.29 -4.48
N ARG A 421 -8.97 40.27 -3.62
CA ARG A 421 -8.84 38.87 -4.03
C ARG A 421 -10.17 38.35 -4.58
N LEU A 422 -10.17 37.98 -5.86
CA LEU A 422 -11.17 37.08 -6.46
C LEU A 422 -11.18 35.70 -5.78
N PRO A 423 -12.33 35.02 -5.73
CA PRO A 423 -12.44 33.68 -5.16
C PRO A 423 -11.59 32.68 -5.95
N LEU A 424 -10.98 31.72 -5.24
CA LEU A 424 -10.22 30.64 -5.86
C LEU A 424 -11.18 29.69 -6.60
N PRO A 425 -10.89 29.30 -7.85
CA PRO A 425 -11.70 28.34 -8.57
C PRO A 425 -11.61 26.96 -7.92
N LEU A 426 -12.72 26.21 -7.98
CA LEU A 426 -12.81 24.87 -7.42
C LEU A 426 -12.04 23.88 -8.30
N ILE A 427 -11.10 23.16 -7.69
CA ILE A 427 -10.33 22.12 -8.38
C ILE A 427 -11.23 20.87 -8.53
N PRO A 428 -11.44 20.35 -9.75
CA PRO A 428 -12.18 19.11 -9.94
C PRO A 428 -11.49 17.95 -9.22
N GLN A 429 -12.28 17.16 -8.49
CA GLN A 429 -11.80 16.00 -7.76
C GLN A 429 -12.06 14.72 -8.57
N LEU A 430 -11.11 13.79 -8.53
CA LEU A 430 -11.29 12.47 -9.12
C LEU A 430 -12.21 11.64 -8.22
N HIS A 431 -13.20 10.99 -8.81
CA HIS A 431 -14.05 10.06 -8.07
C HIS A 431 -13.29 8.77 -7.71
N PRO A 432 -13.63 8.10 -6.59
CA PRO A 432 -13.01 6.82 -6.22
C PRO A 432 -13.13 5.72 -7.29
N ASP A 433 -14.14 5.80 -8.15
CA ASP A 433 -14.38 4.85 -9.24
C ASP A 433 -13.52 5.10 -10.49
N GLU A 434 -12.88 6.28 -10.58
CA GLU A 434 -11.88 6.60 -11.60
C GLU A 434 -10.50 6.02 -11.26
N VAL A 435 -10.27 5.73 -9.98
CA VAL A 435 -9.02 5.21 -9.43
C VAL A 435 -9.27 3.93 -8.62
N PRO A 436 -9.78 2.85 -9.25
CA PRO A 436 -10.05 1.60 -8.55
C PRO A 436 -8.77 0.98 -7.96
N GLU A 437 -7.61 1.29 -8.52
CA GLU A 437 -6.29 0.86 -8.02
C GLU A 437 -6.06 1.27 -6.56
N LYS A 438 -6.51 2.48 -6.18
CA LYS A 438 -6.36 2.99 -4.80
C LYS A 438 -7.18 2.22 -3.78
N LYS A 439 -8.20 1.45 -4.20
CA LYS A 439 -8.99 0.59 -3.29
C LYS A 439 -8.14 -0.53 -2.67
N PHE A 440 -6.99 -0.83 -3.28
CA PHE A 440 -6.05 -1.85 -2.80
C PHE A 440 -4.81 -1.27 -2.11
N GLU A 441 -4.68 0.06 -2.07
CA GLU A 441 -3.66 0.74 -1.29
C GLU A 441 -4.21 0.92 0.13
N TYR A 442 -3.47 0.41 1.12
CA TYR A 442 -3.88 0.45 2.51
C TYR A 442 -3.01 1.44 3.28
N ASP A 443 -3.62 2.55 3.69
CA ASP A 443 -3.00 3.50 4.61
C ASP A 443 -3.12 3.00 6.06
N SER A 444 -2.23 3.48 6.94
CA SER A 444 -2.27 3.18 8.38
C SER A 444 -3.64 3.45 8.98
N ASP A 445 -4.29 4.52 8.54
CA ASP A 445 -5.57 4.99 9.06
C ASP A 445 -6.72 4.07 8.62
N ILE A 446 -6.63 3.51 7.41
CA ILE A 446 -7.60 2.53 6.89
C ILE A 446 -7.47 1.21 7.68
N LEU A 447 -6.24 0.77 7.94
CA LEU A 447 -5.97 -0.42 8.74
C LEU A 447 -6.44 -0.25 10.19
N LEU A 448 -6.27 0.94 10.77
CA LEU A 448 -6.74 1.25 12.11
C LEU A 448 -8.27 1.18 12.20
N LYS A 449 -8.98 1.83 11.26
CA LYS A 449 -10.45 1.75 11.17
C LYS A 449 -10.92 0.31 11.00
N PHE A 450 -10.24 -0.46 10.15
CA PHE A 450 -10.56 -1.88 9.97
C PHE A 450 -10.36 -2.67 11.27
N LYS A 451 -9.27 -2.43 12.02
CA LYS A 451 -9.04 -3.06 13.33
C LYS A 451 -10.16 -2.72 14.31
N GLU A 452 -10.53 -1.44 14.41
CA GLU A 452 -11.64 -0.98 15.26
C GLU A 452 -12.97 -1.64 14.87
N GLU A 453 -13.26 -1.77 13.57
CA GLU A 453 -14.45 -2.47 13.09
C GLU A 453 -14.45 -3.96 13.45
N GLN A 454 -13.31 -4.64 13.35
CA GLN A 454 -13.20 -6.05 13.75
C GLN A 454 -13.35 -6.22 15.26
N GLU A 455 -12.77 -5.31 16.05
CA GLU A 455 -12.97 -5.28 17.51
C GLU A 455 -14.42 -4.98 17.89
N ALA A 456 -15.10 -4.10 17.15
CA ALA A 456 -16.52 -3.83 17.36
C ALA A 456 -17.38 -5.05 17.01
N LYS A 457 -17.08 -5.73 15.90
CA LYS A 457 -17.77 -6.96 15.47
C LYS A 457 -17.59 -8.09 16.48
N THR A 458 -16.38 -8.30 16.97
CA THR A 458 -16.09 -9.31 18.02
C THR A 458 -16.81 -8.97 19.32
N LYS A 459 -16.79 -7.71 19.77
CA LYS A 459 -17.56 -7.26 20.96
C LYS A 459 -19.07 -7.42 20.79
N LEU A 460 -19.61 -7.26 19.58
CA LEU A 460 -21.02 -7.51 19.28
C LEU A 460 -21.34 -9.00 19.30
N GLN A 461 -20.43 -9.84 18.79
CA GLN A 461 -20.58 -11.29 18.77
C GLN A 461 -20.49 -11.90 20.18
N GLU A 462 -19.57 -11.43 21.02
CA GLU A 462 -19.49 -11.81 22.44
C GLU A 462 -20.74 -11.39 23.24
N LYS A 463 -21.36 -10.25 22.90
CA LYS A 463 -22.63 -9.83 23.50
C LYS A 463 -23.82 -10.71 23.06
N LEU A 464 -23.77 -11.29 21.86
CA LEU A 464 -24.80 -12.20 21.35
C LEU A 464 -24.65 -13.62 21.91
N GLU A 465 -23.43 -14.09 22.15
CA GLU A 465 -23.16 -15.40 22.79
C GLU A 465 -23.53 -15.44 24.29
N GLY A 466 -23.83 -14.29 24.91
CA GLY A 466 -24.40 -14.21 26.27
C GLY A 466 -25.89 -14.54 26.38
N SER A 467 -26.54 -14.98 25.29
CA SER A 467 -27.95 -15.41 25.27
C SER A 467 -28.05 -16.84 24.74
N PRO A 468 -28.69 -17.80 25.45
CA PRO A 468 -28.74 -19.18 25.00
C PRO A 468 -29.89 -19.33 23.98
N SER A 469 -29.60 -19.23 22.68
CA SER A 469 -30.43 -19.89 21.69
C SER A 469 -29.70 -20.26 20.39
N SER A 470 -29.83 -21.55 20.08
CA SER A 470 -29.62 -22.27 18.82
C SER A 470 -28.29 -22.11 18.06
N ASP A 471 -27.52 -23.17 18.20
CA ASP A 471 -26.44 -23.61 17.32
C ASP A 471 -26.97 -23.89 15.90
N ALA A 472 -26.44 -23.20 14.88
CA ALA A 472 -26.42 -23.67 13.49
C ALA A 472 -25.43 -22.86 12.64
N LEU A 473 -24.59 -23.59 11.90
CA LEU A 473 -23.63 -23.15 10.86
C LEU A 473 -22.30 -22.55 11.35
N ARG A 474 -21.48 -23.43 11.93
CA ARG A 474 -20.02 -23.34 11.87
C ARG A 474 -19.55 -23.48 10.41
N HIS A 475 -19.17 -22.38 9.79
CA HIS A 475 -18.18 -22.39 8.71
C HIS A 475 -16.92 -21.69 9.19
N GLY A 476 -15.81 -22.43 9.14
CA GLY A 476 -14.56 -22.09 9.81
C GLY A 476 -13.88 -20.86 9.21
N PHE A 477 -14.03 -19.72 9.90
CA PHE A 477 -12.95 -18.76 10.00
C PHE A 477 -12.16 -19.12 11.26
N LEU A 478 -10.92 -19.55 11.06
CA LEU A 478 -10.00 -19.84 12.15
C LEU A 478 -9.91 -18.61 13.04
N ARG A 479 -10.45 -18.74 14.26
CA ARG A 479 -10.20 -17.88 15.40
C ARG A 479 -8.70 -17.61 15.45
N ALA A 480 -8.29 -16.38 15.14
CA ALA A 480 -6.94 -15.94 15.44
C ALA A 480 -6.74 -16.17 16.95
N PRO A 481 -5.60 -16.71 17.41
CA PRO A 481 -5.35 -16.82 18.83
C PRO A 481 -5.52 -15.42 19.41
N SER A 482 -6.45 -15.26 20.35
CA SER A 482 -6.54 -14.02 21.12
C SER A 482 -5.25 -13.95 21.94
N ILE A 483 -4.21 -13.38 21.37
CA ILE A 483 -3.13 -12.79 22.13
C ILE A 483 -3.86 -11.79 23.00
N LYS A 484 -3.98 -12.11 24.30
CA LYS A 484 -4.26 -11.10 25.31
C LYS A 484 -3.10 -10.13 25.21
N GLU A 485 -3.23 -9.16 24.30
CA GLU A 485 -2.31 -8.06 24.19
C GLU A 485 -2.28 -7.42 25.57
N ILE A 486 -1.11 -7.53 26.20
CA ILE A 486 -0.66 -6.59 27.21
C ILE A 486 -1.04 -5.22 26.67
N ASP A 487 -1.89 -4.49 27.42
CA ASP A 487 -2.39 -3.20 26.95
C ASP A 487 -1.24 -2.43 26.30
N PRO A 488 -1.40 -1.94 25.07
CA PRO A 488 -0.47 -0.96 24.60
C PRO A 488 -0.54 0.17 25.63
N VAL A 489 0.63 0.45 26.20
CA VAL A 489 0.97 1.80 26.64
C VAL A 489 0.24 2.73 25.70
N ALA A 490 -0.57 3.65 26.25
CA ALA A 490 -1.02 4.82 25.53
C ALA A 490 0.23 5.52 24.98
N GLN A 491 0.66 5.07 23.80
CA GLN A 491 1.26 5.92 22.80
C GLN A 491 0.12 6.85 22.46
N VAL A 492 0.19 8.01 23.10
CA VAL A 492 -0.35 9.22 22.52
C VAL A 492 0.30 9.32 21.14
N ALA A 493 -0.37 8.75 20.14
CA ALA A 493 -0.25 9.21 18.77
C ALA A 493 -0.88 10.61 18.76
N GLY A 494 -0.15 11.55 19.33
CA GLY A 494 -0.21 12.93 18.91
C GLY A 494 0.53 13.03 17.59
N THR A 495 0.00 12.44 16.53
CA THR A 495 0.15 13.01 15.20
C THR A 495 -0.81 14.19 15.10
N GLN A 496 -0.55 15.20 15.95
CA GLN A 496 -0.55 16.54 15.38
C GLN A 496 0.65 16.53 14.44
N ALA A 497 0.38 16.61 13.14
CA ALA A 497 1.28 17.29 12.24
C ALA A 497 1.47 18.72 12.79
N MET A 498 2.36 18.88 13.77
CA MET A 498 3.06 20.14 13.93
C MET A 498 4.09 20.14 12.82
N GLU A 499 3.74 20.86 11.76
CA GLU A 499 4.68 21.48 10.84
C GLU A 499 5.98 21.77 11.57
N ILE A 500 7.09 21.28 11.02
CA ILE A 500 8.43 21.67 11.39
C ILE A 500 8.46 23.20 11.53
N PRO A 501 8.51 23.79 12.74
CA PRO A 501 9.04 25.13 12.83
C PRO A 501 10.55 24.89 12.73
N SER A 502 11.14 25.17 11.57
CA SER A 502 12.58 25.26 11.47
C SER A 502 13.03 26.20 12.58
N SER A 503 13.65 25.66 13.63
CA SER A 503 14.35 26.44 14.62
C SER A 503 15.64 26.93 13.98
N VAL A 504 15.50 27.76 12.95
CA VAL A 504 16.44 28.82 12.69
C VAL A 504 16.42 29.62 13.98
N VAL A 505 17.56 29.58 14.66
CA VAL A 505 17.97 30.47 15.73
C VAL A 505 17.43 31.85 15.41
N THR A 506 16.26 32.18 15.97
CA THR A 506 15.87 33.57 16.15
C THR A 506 16.71 34.03 17.33
N GLU A 507 17.98 34.31 17.04
CA GLU A 507 18.61 35.49 17.62
C GLU A 507 17.50 36.53 17.71
N GLN A 508 17.22 36.99 18.92
CA GLN A 508 16.62 38.29 19.08
C GLN A 508 17.67 39.28 18.56
N ARG A 509 17.86 39.32 17.24
CA ARG A 509 18.08 40.56 16.54
C ARG A 509 16.83 41.32 16.93
N LYS A 510 16.97 42.18 17.94
CA LYS A 510 16.21 43.41 18.00
C LYS A 510 16.33 43.94 16.57
N VAL A 511 15.34 43.60 15.75
CA VAL A 511 14.96 44.45 14.64
C VAL A 511 14.58 45.68 15.41
N LEU A 512 15.56 46.59 15.55
CA LEU A 512 15.28 48.00 15.46
C LEU A 512 14.11 48.05 14.49
N ARG A 513 12.92 48.42 14.96
CA ARG A 513 11.96 49.03 14.07
C ARG A 513 12.76 50.18 13.48
N ILE A 514 13.49 49.89 12.40
CA ILE A 514 13.71 50.82 11.34
C ILE A 514 12.27 51.09 10.99
N GLU A 515 11.74 52.18 11.56
CA GLU A 515 10.60 52.88 10.99
C GLU A 515 10.88 52.79 9.50
N LYS A 516 10.09 51.98 8.80
CA LYS A 516 10.27 51.86 7.35
C LYS A 516 10.22 53.30 6.90
N ALA A 517 11.35 53.79 6.40
CA ALA A 517 11.43 55.13 5.87
C ALA A 517 10.21 55.27 4.96
N GLU A 518 9.51 56.41 5.07
CA GLU A 518 8.35 56.67 4.23
C GLU A 518 8.73 56.27 2.81
N PRO A 519 8.02 55.29 2.22
CA PRO A 519 8.47 54.66 0.99
C PRO A 519 8.68 55.74 -0.04
N THR A 520 9.84 55.70 -0.68
CA THR A 520 10.21 56.71 -1.68
C THR A 520 9.12 56.73 -2.76
N GLU A 521 8.81 57.88 -3.37
CA GLU A 521 7.75 57.98 -4.39
C GLU A 521 7.89 56.91 -5.49
N MET A 522 9.13 56.58 -5.84
CA MET A 522 9.50 55.51 -6.77
C MET A 522 9.12 54.10 -6.27
N GLU A 523 9.28 53.81 -4.98
CA GLU A 523 8.92 52.51 -4.38
C GLU A 523 7.40 52.35 -4.30
N LEU A 524 6.67 53.44 -3.99
CA LEU A 524 5.21 53.45 -4.06
C LEU A 524 4.70 53.25 -5.49
N GLU A 525 5.39 53.82 -6.48
CA GLU A 525 5.05 53.61 -7.89
C GLU A 525 5.32 52.17 -8.34
N ILE A 526 6.43 51.57 -7.91
CA ILE A 526 6.74 50.15 -8.15
C ILE A 526 5.67 49.24 -7.54
N LEU A 527 5.30 49.45 -6.27
CA LEU A 527 4.25 48.68 -5.60
C LEU A 527 2.89 48.82 -6.28
N LYS A 528 2.53 50.03 -6.75
CA LYS A 528 1.30 50.24 -7.53
C LYS A 528 1.33 49.49 -8.86
N ARG A 529 2.45 49.51 -9.57
CA ARG A 529 2.62 48.78 -10.84
C ARG A 529 2.57 47.26 -10.62
N GLU A 530 3.21 46.76 -9.56
CA GLU A 530 3.16 45.35 -9.18
C GLU A 530 1.75 44.92 -8.78
N LYS A 531 1.02 45.76 -8.04
CA LYS A 531 -0.37 45.52 -7.68
C LYS A 531 -1.26 45.42 -8.91
N ILE A 532 -1.16 46.35 -9.86
CA ILE A 532 -1.90 46.31 -11.13
C ILE A 532 -1.55 45.06 -11.94
N LYS A 533 -0.26 44.70 -12.02
CA LYS A 533 0.21 43.49 -12.69
C LYS A 533 -0.38 42.23 -12.04
N ASN A 534 -0.38 42.15 -10.72
CA ASN A 534 -0.90 41.01 -9.97
C ASN A 534 -2.43 40.87 -10.13
N LEU A 535 -3.18 41.98 -10.16
CA LEU A 535 -4.61 41.98 -10.46
C LEU A 535 -4.89 41.49 -11.90
N TYR A 536 -4.13 41.95 -12.88
CA TYR A 536 -4.25 41.47 -14.27
C TYR A 536 -3.91 39.98 -14.41
N LEU A 537 -2.84 39.52 -13.74
CA LEU A 537 -2.44 38.12 -13.72
C LEU A 537 -3.50 37.25 -13.02
N GLN A 538 -4.10 37.75 -11.94
CA GLN A 538 -5.19 37.08 -11.25
C GLN A 538 -6.41 36.88 -12.17
N GLU A 539 -6.86 37.93 -12.88
CA GLU A 539 -7.99 37.81 -13.81
C GLU A 539 -7.70 36.88 -14.99
N THR A 540 -6.49 36.92 -15.52
CA THR A 540 -6.10 36.07 -16.66
C THR A 540 -6.00 34.60 -16.26
N LEU A 541 -5.46 34.29 -15.07
CA LEU A 541 -5.43 32.92 -14.54
C LEU A 541 -6.83 32.40 -14.22
N VAL A 542 -7.71 33.22 -13.63
CA VAL A 542 -9.09 32.83 -13.35
C VAL A 542 -9.90 32.58 -14.62
N LYS A 543 -9.62 33.30 -15.72
CA LYS A 543 -10.26 33.04 -17.03
C LYS A 543 -9.71 31.79 -17.73
N LYS A 544 -8.51 31.34 -17.37
CA LYS A 544 -7.82 30.21 -17.99
C LYS A 544 -8.23 28.88 -17.35
N VAL A 545 -8.51 28.88 -16.04
CA VAL A 545 -9.11 27.76 -15.30
C VAL A 545 -10.60 27.68 -15.63
#